data_AF-A0A067G4S1-F1
#
_entry.id   AF-A0A067G4S1-F1
#
_cell.length_a   1.000
_cell.length_b   1.000
_cell.length_c   1.000
_cell.angle_alpha   90.00
_cell.angle_beta   90.00
_cell.angle_gamma   90.00
#
_symmetry.space_group_name_H-M   'P 1'
#
loop_
_entity.id
_entity.type
_entity.pdbx_description
1 polymer ?
#
loop_
_entity_poly.entity_id
_entity_poly.type
_entity_poly.pdbx_seq_one_letter_code
_entity_poly.pdbx_strand_id
1 'polypeptide(L)'
;MAFVNQTKLPPGILVSDKAIKENEESNLLRDTHMLSITRKITEKLKSGFSSFFMLFSRKLIRTTLLLWVLFFANVFSYYGAVLLTSKLSSGDSKCGSKVLHVDKSKDNSLYVDVFIASLAELPGLILSAIIVDKIGRKLSMVLMFVSACIFLLPLVFHQSAVVTTLLLFGVRMCVTGTITVATIYAPEIYPTPARTTGFGVASSLGKVGGMVCPLVAVGLVTSCHLRLAVILFEVVFVLAIASSLLFPFETMGRELKDTVDAIES
;
A
#
# COMPACT_ATOMS: atom_id res chain seq x y z
N MET A 1 7.15 88.09 -18.43
CA MET A 1 7.02 87.91 -19.89
C MET A 1 6.49 86.50 -20.14
N ALA A 2 5.36 86.39 -20.86
CA ALA A 2 4.64 85.18 -21.32
C ALA A 2 4.15 84.22 -20.20
N PHE A 3 2.86 84.01 -19.88
CA PHE A 3 1.61 84.00 -20.66
C PHE A 3 1.69 83.33 -22.03
N VAL A 4 2.35 82.17 -22.13
CA VAL A 4 2.18 81.23 -23.26
C VAL A 4 2.54 79.82 -22.79
N ASN A 5 1.58 79.04 -22.27
CA ASN A 5 1.34 77.65 -22.71
C ASN A 5 0.17 77.03 -21.92
N GLN A 6 -1.01 76.92 -22.53
CA GLN A 6 -2.14 76.16 -22.00
C GLN A 6 -2.03 74.67 -22.36
N THR A 7 -0.92 74.02 -22.01
CA THR A 7 -0.81 72.57 -22.15
C THR A 7 -1.32 71.92 -20.86
N LYS A 8 -2.45 71.21 -20.94
CA LYS A 8 -2.92 70.29 -19.89
C LYS A 8 -1.78 69.34 -19.55
N LEU A 9 -1.22 69.46 -18.35
CA LEU A 9 -0.29 68.47 -17.82
C LEU A 9 -1.01 67.11 -17.80
N PRO A 10 -0.36 66.01 -18.24
CA PRO A 10 -0.94 64.69 -18.12
C PRO A 10 -1.27 64.45 -16.63
N PRO A 11 -2.34 63.70 -16.31
CA PRO A 11 -2.64 63.38 -14.92
C PRO A 11 -1.47 62.59 -14.35
N GLY A 12 -0.57 63.29 -13.68
CA GLY A 12 0.49 62.68 -12.89
C GLY A 12 -0.19 62.01 -11.73
N ILE A 13 -0.43 60.70 -11.84
CA ILE A 13 -0.71 59.87 -10.69
C ILE A 13 0.48 60.07 -9.75
N LEU A 14 0.26 60.82 -8.67
CA LEU A 14 1.18 60.90 -7.54
C LEU A 14 1.17 59.52 -6.87
N VAL A 15 1.96 58.59 -7.40
CA VAL A 15 2.34 57.41 -6.64
C VAL A 15 3.26 57.93 -5.54
N SER A 16 2.77 57.94 -4.31
CA SER A 16 3.54 58.34 -3.14
C SER A 16 4.85 57.52 -3.10
N ASP A 17 6.01 58.17 -3.03
CA ASP A 17 7.32 57.50 -2.87
C ASP A 17 7.34 56.53 -1.68
N LYS A 18 6.49 56.80 -0.69
CA LYS A 18 6.27 55.92 0.46
C LYS A 18 5.62 54.60 0.06
N ALA A 19 4.66 54.63 -0.87
CA ALA A 19 4.02 53.43 -1.42
C ALA A 19 4.97 52.63 -2.30
N ILE A 20 5.90 53.29 -3.02
CA ILE A 20 6.94 52.59 -3.81
C ILE A 20 7.91 51.87 -2.85
N LYS A 21 8.41 52.56 -1.82
CA LYS A 21 9.31 51.97 -0.82
C LYS A 21 8.65 50.83 -0.02
N GLU A 22 7.41 51.00 0.41
CA GLU A 22 6.65 49.94 1.10
C GLU A 22 6.41 48.74 0.17
N ASN A 23 6.13 48.97 -1.11
CA ASN A 23 5.93 47.90 -2.09
C ASN A 23 7.26 47.18 -2.43
N GLU A 24 8.37 47.91 -2.55
CA GLU A 24 9.71 47.37 -2.80
C GLU A 24 10.26 46.58 -1.61
N GLU A 25 10.05 47.08 -0.39
CA GLU A 25 10.40 46.38 0.86
C GLU A 25 9.53 45.14 1.07
N SER A 26 8.23 45.21 0.71
CA SER A 26 7.34 44.04 0.73
C SER A 26 7.72 42.97 -0.31
N ASN A 27 8.15 43.37 -1.51
CA ASN A 27 8.61 42.47 -2.56
C ASN A 27 9.95 41.82 -2.17
N LEU A 28 10.88 42.58 -1.58
CA LEU A 28 12.15 42.07 -1.09
C LEU A 28 11.96 41.07 0.07
N LEU A 29 11.02 41.33 0.98
CA LEU A 29 10.61 40.41 2.04
C LEU A 29 9.98 39.13 1.45
N ARG A 30 9.16 39.27 0.41
CA ARG A 30 8.50 38.15 -0.29
C ARG A 30 9.50 37.29 -1.06
N ASP A 31 10.49 37.91 -1.69
CA ASP A 31 11.59 37.24 -2.39
C ASP A 31 12.54 36.53 -1.43
N THR A 32 12.86 37.17 -0.29
CA THR A 32 13.66 36.55 0.77
C THR A 32 12.92 35.36 1.40
N HIS A 33 11.62 35.50 1.63
CA HIS A 33 10.77 34.41 2.12
C HIS A 33 10.66 33.28 1.09
N MET A 34 10.46 33.60 -0.19
CA MET A 34 10.46 32.65 -1.32
C MET A 34 11.78 31.90 -1.43
N LEU A 35 12.93 32.59 -1.39
CA LEU A 35 14.25 31.97 -1.39
C LEU A 35 14.45 31.07 -0.16
N SER A 36 13.94 31.47 1.00
CA SER A 36 13.97 30.64 2.21
C SER A 36 13.13 29.36 2.06
N ILE A 37 11.97 29.46 1.41
CA ILE A 37 11.09 28.31 1.10
C ILE A 37 11.77 27.40 0.09
N THR A 38 12.29 27.95 -1.02
CA THR A 38 12.98 27.18 -2.07
C THR A 38 14.20 26.47 -1.51
N ARG A 39 14.97 27.12 -0.63
CA ARG A 39 16.10 26.50 0.09
C ARG A 39 15.63 25.38 1.02
N LYS A 40 14.58 25.62 1.82
CA LYS A 40 13.98 24.59 2.70
C LYS A 40 13.47 23.39 1.89
N ILE A 41 12.84 23.61 0.74
CA ILE A 41 12.38 22.55 -0.17
C ILE A 41 13.57 21.76 -0.72
N THR A 42 14.62 22.46 -1.18
CA THR A 42 15.83 21.84 -1.74
C THR A 42 16.56 20.97 -0.70
N GLU A 43 16.74 21.49 0.53
CA GLU A 43 17.33 20.74 1.64
C GLU A 43 16.47 19.53 2.03
N LYS A 44 15.14 19.69 2.07
CA LYS A 44 14.21 18.59 2.36
C LYS A 44 14.24 17.52 1.27
N LEU A 45 14.33 17.92 -0.01
CA LEU A 45 14.49 17.01 -1.13
C LEU A 45 15.82 16.25 -1.05
N LYS A 46 16.92 16.96 -0.81
CA LYS A 46 18.27 16.37 -0.69
C LYS A 46 18.33 15.37 0.47
N SER A 47 17.75 15.73 1.62
CA SER A 47 17.61 14.84 2.78
C SER A 47 16.75 13.62 2.45
N GLY A 48 15.60 13.80 1.80
CA GLY A 48 14.73 12.71 1.36
C GLY A 48 15.41 11.75 0.37
N PHE A 49 16.14 12.28 -0.61
CA PHE A 49 16.94 11.50 -1.55
C PHE A 49 18.06 10.75 -0.82
N SER A 50 18.75 11.37 0.14
CA SER A 50 19.76 10.70 0.96
C SER A 50 19.16 9.52 1.73
N SER A 51 18.01 9.70 2.40
CA SER A 51 17.31 8.61 3.09
C SER A 51 16.83 7.52 2.14
N PHE A 52 16.43 7.86 0.91
CA PHE A 52 16.06 6.88 -0.10
C PHE A 52 17.28 6.05 -0.56
N PHE A 53 18.40 6.71 -0.89
CA PHE A 53 19.65 6.02 -1.24
C PHE A 53 20.21 5.19 -0.09
N MET A 54 19.96 5.60 1.16
CA MET A 54 20.33 4.86 2.37
C MET A 54 19.63 3.49 2.46
N LEU A 55 18.41 3.36 1.91
CA LEU A 55 17.72 2.06 1.81
C LEU A 55 18.47 1.07 0.89
N PHE A 56 19.16 1.57 -0.12
CA PHE A 56 19.98 0.78 -1.06
C PHE A 56 21.37 0.45 -0.50
N SER A 57 21.68 0.84 0.73
CA SER A 57 22.92 0.44 1.38
C SER A 57 23.03 -1.09 1.43
N ARG A 58 24.24 -1.62 1.24
CA ARG A 58 24.52 -3.07 1.23
C ARG A 58 24.01 -3.79 2.49
N LYS A 59 23.94 -3.05 3.61
CA LYS A 59 23.44 -3.52 4.91
C LYS A 59 21.90 -3.70 4.94
N LEU A 60 21.14 -2.89 4.18
CA LEU A 60 19.68 -2.79 4.29
C LEU A 60 18.94 -3.24 3.02
N ILE A 61 19.62 -3.32 1.87
CA ILE A 61 19.01 -3.61 0.57
C ILE A 61 18.29 -4.96 0.54
N ARG A 62 18.86 -6.01 1.17
CA ARG A 62 18.22 -7.34 1.24
C ARG A 62 16.87 -7.25 1.96
N THR A 63 16.86 -6.63 3.13
CA THR A 63 15.65 -6.42 3.92
C THR A 63 14.62 -5.55 3.18
N THR A 64 15.09 -4.50 2.53
CA THR A 64 14.26 -3.57 1.76
C THR A 64 13.56 -4.29 0.60
N LEU A 65 14.30 -5.09 -0.17
CA LEU A 65 13.75 -5.88 -1.28
C LEU A 65 12.75 -6.93 -0.80
N LEU A 66 13.05 -7.64 0.29
CA LEU A 66 12.12 -8.62 0.88
C LEU A 66 10.82 -7.94 1.33
N LEU A 67 10.92 -6.75 1.94
CA LEU A 67 9.76 -5.97 2.36
C LEU A 67 8.93 -5.48 1.17
N TRP A 68 9.59 -5.08 0.08
CA TRP A 68 8.91 -4.67 -1.16
C TRP A 68 8.11 -5.81 -1.77
N VAL A 69 8.71 -7.00 -1.87
CA VAL A 69 8.03 -8.21 -2.34
C VAL A 69 6.85 -8.55 -1.42
N LEU A 70 7.05 -8.46 -0.10
CA LEU A 70 6.00 -8.72 0.89
C LEU A 70 4.80 -7.77 0.76
N PHE A 71 5.04 -6.47 0.62
CA PHE A 71 3.98 -5.46 0.46
C PHE A 71 3.26 -5.61 -0.88
N PHE A 72 4.02 -5.82 -1.96
CA PHE A 72 3.45 -6.11 -3.26
C PHE A 72 2.54 -7.34 -3.21
N ALA A 73 3.04 -8.46 -2.68
CA ALA A 73 2.31 -9.72 -2.59
C ALA A 73 1.06 -9.61 -1.71
N ASN A 74 1.15 -8.97 -0.53
CA ASN A 74 -0.01 -8.75 0.35
C ASN A 74 -1.13 -7.99 -0.35
N VAL A 75 -0.80 -6.84 -0.93
CA VAL A 75 -1.82 -5.97 -1.55
C VAL A 75 -2.36 -6.63 -2.82
N PHE A 76 -1.51 -7.27 -3.63
CA PHE A 76 -1.94 -8.06 -4.77
C PHE A 76 -2.93 -9.17 -4.36
N SER A 77 -2.63 -9.92 -3.30
CA SER A 77 -3.51 -10.98 -2.82
C SER A 77 -4.79 -10.46 -2.16
N TYR A 78 -4.75 -9.31 -1.49
CA TYR A 78 -5.95 -8.66 -0.93
C TYR A 78 -6.96 -8.35 -2.03
N TYR A 79 -6.52 -7.64 -3.07
CA TYR A 79 -7.38 -7.35 -4.22
C TYR A 79 -7.76 -8.62 -4.99
N GLY A 80 -6.90 -9.63 -5.02
CA GLY A 80 -7.19 -10.93 -5.62
C GLY A 80 -8.36 -11.63 -4.94
N ALA A 81 -8.32 -11.70 -3.60
CA ALA A 81 -9.40 -12.24 -2.79
C ALA A 81 -10.71 -11.44 -2.97
N VAL A 82 -10.63 -10.10 -3.04
CA VAL A 82 -11.78 -9.22 -3.31
C VAL A 82 -12.43 -9.58 -4.64
N LEU A 83 -11.65 -9.64 -5.71
CA LEU A 83 -12.15 -9.92 -7.06
C LEU A 83 -12.69 -11.33 -7.19
N LEU A 84 -12.05 -12.30 -6.55
CA LEU A 84 -12.49 -13.69 -6.55
C LEU A 84 -13.84 -13.84 -5.85
N THR A 85 -14.04 -13.19 -4.70
CA THR A 85 -15.36 -13.10 -4.03
C THR A 85 -16.40 -12.47 -4.96
N SER A 86 -16.12 -11.32 -5.57
CA SER A 86 -17.08 -10.65 -6.45
C SER A 86 -17.44 -11.50 -7.67
N LYS A 87 -16.46 -12.18 -8.29
CA LYS A 87 -16.70 -13.01 -9.49
C LYS A 87 -17.46 -14.29 -9.18
N LEU A 88 -17.16 -14.95 -8.06
CA LEU A 88 -17.88 -16.15 -7.64
C LEU A 88 -19.31 -15.84 -7.22
N SER A 89 -19.55 -14.68 -6.62
CA SER A 89 -20.89 -14.24 -6.21
C SER A 89 -21.73 -13.68 -7.37
N SER A 90 -21.12 -13.00 -8.35
CA SER A 90 -21.85 -12.39 -9.48
C SER A 90 -22.46 -13.41 -10.46
N GLY A 91 -22.11 -14.70 -10.39
CA GLY A 91 -22.69 -15.74 -11.25
C GLY A 91 -22.49 -15.57 -12.77
N ASP A 92 -21.77 -14.53 -13.22
CA ASP A 92 -21.61 -14.13 -14.62
C ASP A 92 -20.61 -15.06 -15.33
N SER A 93 -21.08 -16.28 -15.54
CA SER A 93 -20.37 -17.38 -16.20
C SER A 93 -20.50 -17.26 -17.71
N LYS A 94 -19.80 -16.30 -18.32
CA LYS A 94 -19.47 -16.41 -19.77
C LYS A 94 -18.62 -17.66 -20.09
N CYS A 95 -18.14 -18.34 -19.05
CA CYS A 95 -17.27 -19.51 -19.08
C CYS A 95 -17.89 -20.77 -18.43
N GLY A 96 -19.20 -20.99 -18.61
CA GLY A 96 -19.87 -22.18 -18.08
C GLY A 96 -19.60 -23.43 -18.92
N SER A 97 -18.86 -24.40 -18.39
CA SER A 97 -19.03 -25.81 -18.81
C SER A 97 -20.09 -26.46 -17.92
N LYS A 98 -21.22 -26.82 -18.54
CA LYS A 98 -22.33 -27.62 -17.98
C LYS A 98 -22.87 -27.12 -16.63
N VAL A 99 -23.67 -26.06 -16.72
CA VAL A 99 -24.56 -25.55 -15.67
C VAL A 99 -25.68 -26.58 -15.45
N LEU A 100 -25.49 -27.49 -14.50
CA LEU A 100 -26.59 -28.19 -13.83
C LEU A 100 -26.89 -27.42 -12.55
N HIS A 101 -28.05 -26.75 -12.53
CA HIS A 101 -28.74 -26.15 -11.38
C HIS A 101 -27.85 -25.60 -10.25
N VAL A 102 -27.45 -24.35 -10.38
CA VAL A 102 -27.28 -23.50 -9.19
C VAL A 102 -28.24 -22.34 -9.37
N ASP A 103 -29.23 -22.29 -8.49
CA ASP A 103 -30.38 -21.41 -8.52
C ASP A 103 -29.98 -19.94 -8.73
N LYS A 104 -30.72 -19.29 -9.63
CA LYS A 104 -30.83 -17.84 -9.73
C LYS A 104 -31.08 -17.25 -8.35
N SER A 105 -30.10 -16.57 -7.77
CA SER A 105 -30.36 -15.70 -6.61
C SER A 105 -29.68 -14.34 -6.79
N LYS A 106 -30.51 -13.42 -7.34
CA LYS A 106 -30.65 -11.98 -7.07
C LYS A 106 -29.40 -11.21 -6.65
N ASP A 107 -29.17 -10.06 -7.28
CA ASP A 107 -28.18 -9.03 -6.93
C ASP A 107 -28.03 -8.74 -5.42
N ASN A 108 -29.04 -8.99 -4.59
CA ASN A 108 -28.95 -8.93 -3.12
C ASN A 108 -27.92 -9.90 -2.51
N SER A 109 -27.64 -11.05 -3.13
CA SER A 109 -26.67 -12.04 -2.63
C SER A 109 -25.23 -11.54 -2.73
N LEU A 110 -24.89 -10.78 -3.78
CA LEU A 110 -23.57 -10.20 -3.99
C LEU A 110 -23.21 -9.22 -2.89
N TYR A 111 -24.09 -8.26 -2.59
CA TYR A 111 -23.84 -7.30 -1.53
C TYR A 111 -23.67 -7.99 -0.18
N VAL A 112 -24.45 -9.05 0.08
CA VAL A 112 -24.36 -9.82 1.32
C VAL A 112 -23.05 -10.61 1.39
N ASP A 113 -22.63 -11.29 0.32
CA ASP A 113 -21.35 -12.04 0.29
C ASP A 113 -20.14 -11.11 0.43
N VAL A 114 -20.14 -9.96 -0.24
CA VAL A 114 -19.09 -8.95 -0.11
C VAL A 114 -19.11 -8.33 1.29
N PHE A 115 -20.28 -8.08 1.85
CA PHE A 115 -20.41 -7.57 3.22
C PHE A 115 -19.88 -8.56 4.24
N ILE A 116 -20.25 -9.85 4.12
CA ILE A 116 -19.73 -10.93 4.98
C ILE A 116 -18.22 -11.05 4.82
N ALA A 117 -17.70 -11.01 3.58
CA ALA A 117 -16.26 -11.05 3.33
C ALA A 117 -15.53 -9.85 3.93
N SER A 118 -16.12 -8.65 3.92
CA SER A 118 -15.57 -7.46 4.57
C SER A 118 -15.60 -7.55 6.10
N LEU A 119 -16.62 -8.21 6.67
CA LEU A 119 -16.65 -8.49 8.11
C LEU A 119 -15.48 -9.38 8.56
N ALA A 120 -14.84 -10.13 7.66
CA ALA A 120 -13.66 -10.95 7.94
C ALA A 120 -12.42 -10.11 8.32
N GLU A 121 -12.40 -8.82 8.00
CA GLU A 121 -11.29 -7.93 8.30
C GLU A 121 -11.15 -7.70 9.82
N LEU A 122 -12.27 -7.55 10.54
CA LEU A 122 -12.30 -7.37 11.99
C LEU A 122 -11.69 -8.54 12.78
N PRO A 123 -12.14 -9.81 12.60
CA PRO A 123 -11.51 -10.94 13.26
C PRO A 123 -10.08 -11.16 12.76
N GLY A 124 -9.75 -10.79 11.53
CA GLY A 124 -8.38 -10.85 11.02
C GLY A 124 -7.43 -9.94 11.80
N LEU A 125 -7.87 -8.72 12.11
CA LEU A 125 -7.14 -7.77 12.95
C LEU A 125 -6.95 -8.31 14.37
N ILE A 126 -8.03 -8.75 15.02
CA ILE A 126 -7.99 -9.29 16.38
C ILE A 126 -7.08 -10.52 16.47
N LEU A 127 -7.24 -11.46 15.52
CA LEU A 127 -6.40 -12.66 15.47
C LEU A 127 -4.94 -12.29 15.26
N SER A 128 -4.64 -11.34 14.38
CA SER A 128 -3.26 -10.89 14.14
C SER A 128 -2.63 -10.30 15.39
N ALA A 129 -3.36 -9.50 16.16
CA ALA A 129 -2.85 -8.94 17.42
C ALA A 129 -2.50 -10.05 18.43
N ILE A 130 -3.40 -11.01 18.63
CA ILE A 130 -3.19 -12.12 19.57
C ILE A 130 -2.00 -12.99 19.16
N ILE A 131 -1.88 -13.33 17.87
CA ILE A 131 -0.80 -14.19 17.38
C ILE A 131 0.54 -13.47 17.44
N VAL A 132 0.58 -12.17 17.10
CA VAL A 132 1.79 -11.34 17.17
C VAL A 132 2.36 -11.29 18.58
N ASP A 133 1.52 -11.10 19.59
CA ASP A 133 1.95 -11.02 20.98
C ASP A 133 2.47 -12.35 21.52
N LYS A 134 2.01 -13.48 20.96
CA LYS A 134 2.36 -14.83 21.43
C LYS A 134 3.58 -15.44 20.74
N ILE A 135 3.69 -15.26 19.42
CA ILE A 135 4.61 -16.03 18.56
C ILE A 135 5.68 -15.12 17.92
N GLY A 136 5.51 -13.80 17.99
CA GLY A 136 6.38 -12.84 17.32
C GLY A 136 5.92 -12.51 15.90
N ARG A 137 6.48 -11.48 15.29
CA ARG A 137 5.93 -10.84 14.09
C ARG A 137 6.29 -11.62 12.82
N LYS A 138 7.51 -12.16 12.73
CA LYS A 138 7.95 -12.96 11.56
C LYS A 138 7.11 -14.23 11.43
N LEU A 139 6.99 -14.99 12.51
CA LEU A 139 6.21 -16.24 12.51
C LEU A 139 4.72 -15.98 12.33
N SER A 140 4.18 -14.90 12.90
CA SER A 140 2.78 -14.51 12.66
C SER A 140 2.48 -14.29 11.18
N MET A 141 3.35 -13.57 10.46
CA MET A 141 3.19 -13.35 9.01
C MET A 141 3.22 -14.66 8.23
N VAL A 142 4.16 -15.57 8.57
CA VAL A 142 4.27 -16.88 7.91
C VAL A 142 3.03 -17.73 8.16
N LEU A 143 2.58 -17.84 9.42
CA LEU A 143 1.41 -18.65 9.79
C LEU A 143 0.15 -18.17 9.08
N MET A 144 -0.05 -16.84 9.02
CA MET A 144 -1.21 -16.25 8.34
C MET A 144 -1.18 -16.49 6.83
N PHE A 145 -0.02 -16.37 6.17
CA PHE A 145 0.07 -16.70 4.75
C PHE A 145 -0.10 -18.19 4.47
N VAL A 146 0.44 -19.06 5.31
CA VAL A 146 0.23 -20.51 5.19
C VAL A 146 -1.25 -20.86 5.35
N SER A 147 -1.94 -20.29 6.34
CA SER A 147 -3.39 -20.49 6.46
C SER A 147 -4.15 -19.93 5.27
N ALA A 148 -3.73 -18.80 4.69
CA ALA A 148 -4.33 -18.27 3.47
C ALA A 148 -4.18 -19.23 2.27
N CYS A 149 -3.02 -19.88 2.10
CA CYS A 149 -2.83 -20.92 1.07
C CYS A 149 -3.76 -22.11 1.31
N ILE A 150 -3.87 -22.58 2.56
CA ILE A 150 -4.74 -23.72 2.91
C ILE A 150 -6.21 -23.41 2.62
N PHE A 151 -6.66 -22.17 2.84
CA PHE A 151 -8.02 -21.76 2.51
C PHE A 151 -8.23 -21.54 1.01
N LEU A 152 -7.20 -21.17 0.26
CA LEU A 152 -7.32 -20.88 -1.17
C LEU A 152 -7.23 -22.14 -2.04
N LEU A 153 -6.38 -23.12 -1.69
CA LEU A 153 -6.19 -24.39 -2.42
C LEU A 153 -7.49 -25.16 -2.75
N PRO A 154 -8.45 -25.35 -1.83
CA PRO A 154 -9.68 -26.09 -2.09
C PRO A 154 -10.58 -25.45 -3.16
N LEU A 155 -10.36 -24.17 -3.47
CA LEU A 155 -11.13 -23.42 -4.48
C LEU A 155 -10.83 -23.88 -5.92
N VAL A 156 -9.78 -24.67 -6.12
CA VAL A 156 -9.49 -25.33 -7.41
C VAL A 156 -10.53 -26.42 -7.73
N PHE A 157 -11.11 -27.02 -6.70
CA PHE A 157 -12.13 -28.07 -6.82
C PHE A 157 -13.54 -27.48 -6.75
N HIS A 158 -14.51 -28.19 -7.33
CA HIS A 158 -15.90 -27.78 -7.27
C HIS A 158 -16.44 -27.97 -5.85
N GLN A 159 -16.95 -26.89 -5.24
CA GLN A 159 -17.47 -26.86 -3.88
C GLN A 159 -18.83 -26.14 -3.85
N SER A 160 -19.58 -26.30 -2.76
CA SER A 160 -20.81 -25.54 -2.57
C SER A 160 -20.52 -24.04 -2.42
N ALA A 161 -21.51 -23.21 -2.78
CA ALA A 161 -21.40 -21.75 -2.67
C ALA A 161 -21.06 -21.30 -1.23
N VAL A 162 -21.67 -21.95 -0.23
CA VAL A 162 -21.43 -21.66 1.20
C VAL A 162 -19.97 -21.94 1.60
N VAL A 163 -19.43 -23.10 1.18
CA VAL A 163 -18.03 -23.46 1.48
C VAL A 163 -17.07 -22.50 0.79
N THR A 164 -17.38 -22.12 -0.45
CA THR A 164 -16.58 -21.14 -1.21
C THR A 164 -16.53 -19.77 -0.51
N THR A 165 -17.67 -19.26 -0.06
CA THR A 165 -17.73 -18.00 0.69
C THR A 165 -16.96 -18.08 2.01
N LEU A 166 -17.06 -19.20 2.74
CA LEU A 166 -16.31 -19.41 3.98
C LEU A 166 -14.79 -19.49 3.76
N LEU A 167 -14.35 -20.16 2.70
CA LEU A 167 -12.93 -20.24 2.34
C LEU A 167 -12.38 -18.84 1.99
N LEU A 168 -13.11 -18.07 1.18
CA LEU A 168 -12.71 -16.71 0.82
C LEU A 168 -12.73 -15.76 2.02
N PHE A 169 -13.67 -15.95 2.95
CA PHE A 169 -13.69 -15.25 4.23
C PHE A 169 -12.40 -15.53 5.01
N GLY A 170 -11.99 -16.80 5.11
CA GLY A 170 -10.72 -17.20 5.74
C GLY A 170 -9.50 -16.58 5.07
N VAL A 171 -9.42 -16.61 3.73
CA VAL A 171 -8.33 -15.97 2.98
C VAL A 171 -8.26 -14.47 3.29
N ARG A 172 -9.40 -13.77 3.25
CA ARG A 172 -9.44 -12.32 3.55
C ARG A 172 -8.99 -12.00 4.96
N MET A 173 -9.46 -12.80 5.92
CA MET A 173 -9.08 -12.67 7.32
C MET A 173 -7.57 -12.78 7.50
N CYS A 174 -6.94 -13.80 6.90
CA CYS A 174 -5.51 -14.03 6.99
C CYS A 174 -4.67 -12.96 6.28
N VAL A 175 -5.08 -12.54 5.08
CA VAL A 175 -4.38 -11.48 4.32
C VAL A 175 -4.45 -10.14 5.06
N THR A 176 -5.62 -9.80 5.62
CA THR A 176 -5.81 -8.58 6.42
C THR A 176 -4.99 -8.60 7.71
N GLY A 177 -4.93 -9.76 8.36
CA GLY A 177 -4.04 -9.96 9.50
C GLY A 177 -2.58 -9.75 9.12
N THR A 178 -2.16 -10.30 7.98
CA THR A 178 -0.75 -10.23 7.56
C THR A 178 -0.31 -8.82 7.19
N ILE A 179 -1.13 -8.04 6.48
CA ILE A 179 -0.80 -6.64 6.18
C ILE A 179 -0.74 -5.79 7.46
N THR A 180 -1.56 -6.10 8.46
CA THR A 180 -1.50 -5.44 9.78
C THR A 180 -0.17 -5.72 10.45
N VAL A 181 0.27 -6.98 10.52
CA VAL A 181 1.59 -7.30 11.09
C VAL A 181 2.71 -6.67 10.26
N ALA A 182 2.63 -6.72 8.93
CA ALA A 182 3.65 -6.17 8.03
C ALA A 182 3.79 -4.65 8.15
N THR A 183 2.69 -3.92 8.37
CA THR A 183 2.72 -2.46 8.57
C THR A 183 3.30 -2.06 9.93
N ILE A 184 3.23 -2.91 10.94
CA ILE A 184 3.93 -2.71 12.22
C ILE A 184 5.41 -3.12 12.09
N TYR A 185 5.70 -4.21 11.40
CA TYR A 185 7.05 -4.74 11.23
C TYR A 185 7.94 -3.85 10.35
N ALA A 186 7.39 -3.31 9.25
CA ALA A 186 8.11 -2.44 8.32
C ALA A 186 8.84 -1.27 9.02
N PRO A 187 8.19 -0.47 9.88
CA PRO A 187 8.87 0.62 10.56
C PRO A 187 9.90 0.18 11.61
N GLU A 188 9.81 -1.03 12.16
CA GLU A 188 10.73 -1.51 13.19
C GLU A 188 12.04 -2.05 12.62
N ILE A 189 12.03 -2.46 11.35
CA ILE A 189 13.22 -3.00 10.70
C ILE A 189 14.17 -1.92 10.19
N TYR A 190 13.67 -0.69 10.04
CA TYR A 190 14.42 0.43 9.52
C TYR A 190 14.93 1.34 10.64
N PRO A 191 16.15 1.89 10.50
CA PRO A 191 16.65 2.88 11.44
C PRO A 191 15.83 4.17 11.37
N THR A 192 15.73 4.90 12.49
CA THR A 192 14.96 6.14 12.64
C THR A 192 15.02 7.10 11.43
N PRO A 193 16.21 7.42 10.83
CA PRO A 193 16.29 8.35 9.69
C PRO A 193 15.74 7.83 8.35
N ALA A 194 15.57 6.51 8.20
CA ALA A 194 15.09 5.88 6.97
C ALA A 194 13.73 5.17 7.14
N ARG A 195 13.18 5.13 8.36
CA ARG A 195 11.94 4.43 8.72
C ARG A 195 10.73 4.87 7.91
N THR A 196 10.49 6.17 7.85
CA THR A 196 9.32 6.74 7.15
C THR A 196 9.45 6.58 5.64
N THR A 197 10.64 6.82 5.08
CA THR A 197 10.93 6.65 3.65
C THR A 197 10.82 5.19 3.23
N GLY A 198 11.42 4.26 3.99
CA GLY A 198 11.37 2.82 3.72
C GLY A 198 9.95 2.25 3.73
N PHE A 199 9.15 2.62 4.74
CA PHE A 199 7.73 2.25 4.80
C PHE A 199 6.93 2.88 3.64
N GLY A 200 7.16 4.17 3.34
CA GLY A 200 6.47 4.87 2.26
C GLY A 200 6.72 4.25 0.87
N VAL A 201 7.96 3.87 0.57
CA VAL A 201 8.31 3.20 -0.68
C VAL A 201 7.71 1.80 -0.74
N ALA A 202 7.78 1.03 0.35
CA ALA A 202 7.17 -0.30 0.41
C ALA A 202 5.64 -0.24 0.22
N SER A 203 4.96 0.71 0.88
CA SER A 203 3.53 0.96 0.69
C SER A 203 3.19 1.35 -0.74
N SER A 204 4.02 2.18 -1.38
CA SER A 204 3.84 2.57 -2.78
C SER A 204 3.93 1.37 -3.73
N LEU A 205 4.88 0.46 -3.51
CA LEU A 205 4.98 -0.80 -4.26
C LEU A 205 3.79 -1.74 -3.98
N GLY A 206 3.27 -1.76 -2.76
CA GLY A 206 2.00 -2.41 -2.45
C GLY A 206 0.87 -1.90 -3.34
N LYS A 207 0.72 -0.57 -3.49
CA LYS A 207 -0.29 0.01 -4.38
C LYS A 207 -0.11 -0.41 -5.84
N VAL A 208 1.13 -0.53 -6.32
CA VAL A 208 1.41 -1.08 -7.65
C VAL A 208 0.89 -2.52 -7.76
N GLY A 209 1.12 -3.36 -6.75
CA GLY A 209 0.54 -4.72 -6.69
C GLY A 209 -0.99 -4.71 -6.76
N GLY A 210 -1.64 -3.77 -6.08
CA GLY A 210 -3.08 -3.59 -6.16
C GLY A 210 -3.59 -3.10 -7.51
N MET A 211 -2.80 -2.35 -8.27
CA MET A 211 -3.14 -1.95 -9.65
C MET A 211 -2.95 -3.10 -10.64
N VAL A 212 -1.91 -3.91 -10.46
CA VAL A 212 -1.59 -5.04 -11.34
C VAL A 212 -2.59 -6.18 -11.13
N CYS A 213 -3.06 -6.41 -9.89
CA CYS A 213 -3.95 -7.51 -9.56
C CYS A 213 -5.24 -7.55 -10.42
N PRO A 214 -6.07 -6.48 -10.50
CA PRO A 214 -7.26 -6.49 -11.35
C PRO A 214 -6.95 -6.73 -12.83
N LEU A 215 -5.85 -6.18 -13.35
CA LEU A 215 -5.46 -6.39 -14.75
C LEU A 215 -5.20 -7.88 -15.03
N VAL A 216 -4.44 -8.53 -14.15
CA VAL A 216 -4.12 -9.97 -14.25
C VAL A 216 -5.38 -10.80 -14.02
N ALA A 217 -6.14 -10.52 -12.95
CA ALA A 217 -7.33 -11.28 -12.58
C ALA A 217 -8.42 -11.20 -13.65
N VAL A 218 -8.73 -10.00 -14.17
CA VAL A 218 -9.73 -9.84 -15.24
C VAL A 218 -9.27 -10.53 -16.52
N GLY A 219 -7.97 -10.44 -16.87
CA GLY A 219 -7.40 -11.14 -18.01
C GLY A 219 -7.58 -12.65 -17.92
N LEU A 220 -7.18 -13.26 -16.80
CA LEU A 220 -7.26 -14.72 -16.61
C LEU A 220 -8.70 -15.22 -16.47
N VAL A 221 -9.57 -14.46 -15.83
CA VAL A 221 -10.99 -14.84 -15.63
C VAL A 221 -11.78 -14.74 -16.93
N THR A 222 -11.51 -13.75 -17.77
CA THR A 222 -12.18 -13.62 -19.08
C THR A 222 -11.84 -14.78 -20.01
N SER A 223 -10.64 -15.34 -19.89
CA SER A 223 -10.20 -16.52 -20.65
C SER A 223 -10.66 -17.87 -20.07
N CYS A 224 -11.62 -17.89 -19.14
CA CYS A 224 -12.15 -19.11 -18.52
C CYS A 224 -11.14 -19.94 -17.70
N HIS A 225 -10.02 -19.35 -17.29
CA HIS A 225 -8.95 -20.08 -16.60
C HIS A 225 -8.93 -19.79 -15.10
N LEU A 226 -10.05 -20.01 -14.41
CA LEU A 226 -10.16 -19.81 -12.94
C LEU A 226 -9.07 -20.60 -12.18
N ARG A 227 -8.81 -21.84 -12.59
CA ARG A 227 -7.74 -22.67 -11.99
C ARG A 227 -6.36 -22.03 -12.11
N LEU A 228 -6.04 -21.41 -13.26
CA LEU A 228 -4.76 -20.72 -13.43
C LEU A 228 -4.68 -19.47 -12.54
N ALA A 229 -5.78 -18.74 -12.36
CA ALA A 229 -5.82 -17.59 -11.47
C ALA A 229 -5.53 -18.00 -10.01
N VAL A 230 -6.17 -19.08 -9.53
CA VAL A 230 -5.93 -19.61 -8.18
C VAL A 230 -4.47 -20.04 -8.02
N ILE A 231 -3.91 -20.79 -8.97
CA ILE A 231 -2.49 -21.20 -8.93
C ILE A 231 -1.55 -20.00 -8.91
N LEU A 232 -1.86 -18.93 -9.65
CA LEU A 232 -1.05 -17.71 -9.65
C LEU A 232 -1.06 -17.05 -8.26
N PHE A 233 -2.22 -16.94 -7.62
CA PHE A 233 -2.32 -16.41 -6.27
C PHE A 233 -1.59 -17.26 -5.22
N GLU A 234 -1.63 -18.59 -5.35
CA GLU A 234 -0.84 -19.52 -4.53
C GLU A 234 0.67 -19.25 -4.66
N VAL A 235 1.17 -19.09 -5.89
CA VAL A 235 2.58 -18.76 -6.14
C VAL A 235 2.97 -17.44 -5.45
N VAL A 236 2.09 -16.43 -5.49
CA VAL A 236 2.33 -15.14 -4.82
C VAL A 236 2.36 -15.32 -3.30
N PHE A 237 1.51 -16.16 -2.71
CA PHE A 237 1.58 -16.46 -1.28
C PHE A 237 2.87 -17.21 -0.90
N VAL A 238 3.30 -18.20 -1.69
CA VAL A 238 4.56 -18.90 -1.46
C VAL A 238 5.75 -17.93 -1.52
N LEU A 239 5.76 -16.99 -2.47
CA LEU A 239 6.78 -15.94 -2.54
C LEU A 239 6.75 -15.03 -1.31
N ALA A 240 5.57 -14.70 -0.79
CA ALA A 240 5.41 -13.91 0.43
C ALA A 240 5.93 -14.68 1.66
N ILE A 241 5.59 -15.97 1.79
CA ILE A 241 6.08 -16.86 2.86
C ILE A 241 7.61 -16.95 2.81
N ALA A 242 8.17 -17.21 1.62
CA ALA A 242 9.61 -17.28 1.44
C ALA A 242 10.28 -15.95 1.85
N SER A 243 9.71 -14.82 1.43
CA SER A 243 10.20 -13.49 1.80
C SER A 243 10.15 -13.26 3.32
N SER A 244 9.05 -13.65 3.96
CA SER A 244 8.90 -13.60 5.41
C SER A 244 9.90 -14.48 6.16
N LEU A 245 10.23 -15.67 5.64
CA LEU A 245 11.22 -16.57 6.24
C LEU A 245 12.66 -16.07 6.06
N LEU A 246 12.94 -15.41 4.93
CA LEU A 246 14.25 -14.86 4.58
C LEU A 246 14.62 -13.59 5.36
N PHE A 247 13.70 -13.03 6.16
CA PHE A 247 14.03 -11.88 7.01
C PHE A 247 15.12 -12.23 8.04
N PRO A 248 16.15 -11.39 8.16
CA PRO A 248 17.34 -11.71 8.97
C PRO A 248 17.10 -11.67 10.48
N PHE A 249 16.11 -10.93 10.98
CA PHE A 249 15.87 -10.81 12.42
C PHE A 249 14.39 -10.60 12.78
N GLU A 250 14.01 -11.07 13.96
CA GLU A 250 12.71 -10.84 14.61
C GLU A 250 12.77 -9.51 15.39
N THR A 251 11.71 -8.69 15.32
CA THR A 251 11.68 -7.36 15.94
C THR A 251 10.95 -7.33 17.28
N MET A 252 10.36 -8.45 17.72
CA MET A 252 9.67 -8.53 19.00
C MET A 252 10.63 -8.24 20.18
N GLY A 253 10.28 -7.23 20.99
CA GLY A 253 11.01 -6.88 22.22
C GLY A 253 12.33 -6.12 22.01
N ARG A 254 12.64 -5.63 20.81
CA ARG A 254 13.85 -4.82 20.56
C ARG A 254 13.54 -3.33 20.59
N GLU A 255 14.42 -2.56 21.23
CA GLU A 255 14.39 -1.10 21.14
C GLU A 255 14.69 -0.63 19.71
N LEU A 256 14.06 0.47 19.31
CA LEU A 256 14.24 1.08 18.01
C LEU A 256 15.68 1.62 17.90
N LYS A 257 16.43 1.12 16.93
CA LYS A 257 17.84 1.49 16.74
C LYS A 257 17.94 2.86 16.06
N ASP A 258 18.54 3.83 16.75
CA ASP A 258 18.68 5.21 16.26
C ASP A 258 19.78 5.41 15.20
N THR A 259 20.69 4.46 15.05
CA THR A 259 21.83 4.52 14.12
C THR A 259 21.96 3.26 13.25
N VAL A 260 22.49 3.42 12.03
CA VAL A 260 22.65 2.31 11.06
C VAL A 260 23.63 1.25 11.54
N ASP A 261 24.63 1.65 12.33
CA ASP A 261 25.65 0.75 12.85
C ASP A 261 25.16 -0.07 14.04
N ALA A 262 24.09 0.38 14.70
CA ALA A 262 23.49 -0.38 15.79
C ALA A 262 22.84 -1.68 15.30
N ILE A 263 22.57 -1.89 14.00
CA ILE A 263 21.89 -3.09 13.46
C ILE A 263 22.65 -4.39 13.81
N GLU A 264 23.94 -4.31 14.14
CA GLU A 264 24.83 -5.46 14.39
C GLU A 264 24.97 -5.92 15.85
N SER A 265 24.55 -5.12 16.86
CA SER A 265 24.54 -5.58 18.26
C SER A 265 23.28 -6.38 18.62
#